data_AF-A0A969E4P7-F1
#
_entry.id   AF-A0A969E4P7-F1
#
_cell.length_a   1.000
_cell.length_b   1.000
_cell.length_c   1.000
_cell.angle_alpha   90.00
_cell.angle_beta   90.00
_cell.angle_gamma   90.00
#
_symmetry.space_group_name_H-M   'P 1'
#
loop_
_entity.id
_entity.type
_entity.pdbx_description
1 polymer ?
#
loop_
_entity_poly.entity_id
_entity_poly.type
_entity_poly.pdbx_seq_one_letter_code
_entity_poly.pdbx_strand_id
1 'polypeptide(L)'
;VQASAHDKATVYASLNGYRWDDFTPYLYVSKNYGATWQRIGLDLPNEAINVVKEDPKNKDLLYVGTDHGLYASLDGGKTFMLMEKDLPKVAIHDLLVHPRDAELVVGTHGRSIFIADVSQLQQLTSENLAKNLMVFDIKKMRYGNWGKSGDTWTNDDAPTSHFPIYAKSGGTVKIKVKAKDMILRDMTATVKSGINFIPYDLLYDEKMTPQYQTFLNDNLKEKDAKKIELKKADDGKFYLQSGKHAIEFEKDGIKSRKGINN
;
A
#
# COMPACT_ATOMS: atom_id res chain seq x y z
N VAL A 1 7.63 14.89 -22.85
CA VAL A 1 6.22 15.34 -22.93
C VAL A 1 5.33 14.13 -22.71
N GLN A 2 4.26 14.26 -21.93
CA GLN A 2 3.32 13.19 -21.58
C GLN A 2 1.88 13.72 -21.73
N ALA A 3 1.09 13.13 -22.61
CA ALA A 3 -0.35 13.43 -22.70
C ALA A 3 -1.10 12.79 -21.54
N SER A 4 -2.16 13.44 -21.05
CA SER A 4 -2.99 12.87 -19.98
C SER A 4 -3.81 11.68 -20.49
N ALA A 5 -3.95 10.65 -19.68
CA ALA A 5 -4.84 9.52 -19.86
C ALA A 5 -6.29 9.85 -19.45
N HIS A 6 -6.50 10.93 -18.69
CA HIS A 6 -7.79 11.29 -18.11
C HIS A 6 -8.48 12.46 -18.81
N ASP A 7 -7.71 13.37 -19.40
CA ASP A 7 -8.24 14.57 -20.07
C ASP A 7 -7.50 14.87 -21.37
N LYS A 8 -8.23 14.91 -22.49
CA LYS A 8 -7.68 15.18 -23.82
C LYS A 8 -7.03 16.55 -23.94
N ALA A 9 -7.46 17.54 -23.13
CA ALA A 9 -6.89 18.88 -23.16
C ALA A 9 -5.61 19.01 -22.32
N THR A 10 -5.29 18.00 -21.51
CA THR A 10 -4.18 18.06 -20.55
C THR A 10 -2.92 17.40 -21.09
N VAL A 11 -1.80 18.12 -21.00
CA VAL A 11 -0.46 17.65 -21.39
C VAL A 11 0.59 18.16 -20.40
N TYR A 12 1.55 17.31 -20.08
CA TYR A 12 2.68 17.60 -19.19
C TYR A 12 3.99 17.67 -19.98
N ALA A 13 4.87 18.56 -19.58
CA ALA A 13 6.20 18.69 -20.15
C ALA A 13 7.23 18.93 -19.05
N SER A 14 8.31 18.17 -19.10
CA SER A 14 9.55 18.47 -18.39
C SER A 14 10.58 19.03 -19.35
N LEU A 15 11.42 19.95 -18.87
CA LEU A 15 12.61 20.42 -19.57
C LEU A 15 13.85 20.06 -18.76
N ASN A 16 14.92 19.66 -19.44
CA ASN A 16 16.16 19.24 -18.80
C ASN A 16 17.30 20.18 -19.23
N GLY A 17 17.87 20.88 -18.25
CA GLY A 17 18.99 21.81 -18.41
C GLY A 17 20.36 21.23 -18.04
N TYR A 18 20.44 19.94 -17.70
CA TYR A 18 21.63 19.29 -17.11
C TYR A 18 22.93 19.54 -17.90
N ARG A 19 22.88 19.51 -19.24
CA ARG A 19 24.05 19.75 -20.11
C ARG A 19 24.53 21.21 -20.15
N TRP A 20 23.79 22.12 -19.52
CA TRP A 20 24.07 23.54 -19.43
C TRP A 20 24.29 23.99 -17.97
N ASP A 21 24.59 23.04 -17.07
CA ASP A 21 24.73 23.28 -15.62
C ASP A 21 23.48 23.94 -14.98
N ASP A 22 22.31 23.76 -15.58
CA ASP A 22 21.02 24.20 -15.04
C ASP A 22 20.23 22.99 -14.52
N PHE A 23 20.22 22.85 -13.19
CA PHE A 23 19.52 21.78 -12.48
C PHE A 23 18.11 22.18 -12.04
N THR A 24 17.59 23.31 -12.53
CA THR A 24 16.25 23.75 -12.17
C THR A 24 15.20 22.71 -12.58
N PRO A 25 14.30 22.27 -11.68
CA PRO A 25 13.24 21.33 -12.01
C PRO A 25 12.16 22.04 -12.81
N TYR A 26 12.28 21.98 -14.13
CA TYR A 26 11.31 22.56 -15.05
C TYR A 26 10.20 21.55 -15.34
N LEU A 27 9.08 21.68 -14.64
CA LEU A 27 7.87 20.89 -14.87
C LEU A 27 6.68 21.81 -15.15
N TYR A 28 5.95 21.50 -16.22
CA TYR A 28 4.81 22.28 -16.67
C TYR A 28 3.62 21.40 -17.01
N VAL A 29 2.43 21.98 -16.86
CA VAL A 29 1.17 21.42 -17.34
C VAL A 29 0.44 22.44 -18.21
N SER A 30 -0.15 21.98 -19.30
CA SER A 30 -1.15 22.72 -20.05
C SER A 30 -2.48 21.98 -19.93
N LYS A 31 -3.58 22.74 -19.83
CA LYS A 31 -4.96 22.22 -19.77
C LYS A 31 -5.82 22.68 -20.95
N ASN A 32 -5.17 23.16 -22.00
CA ASN A 32 -5.81 23.72 -23.19
C ASN A 32 -5.02 23.36 -24.45
N TYR A 33 -4.69 22.06 -24.58
CA TYR A 33 -4.03 21.50 -25.77
C TYR A 33 -2.66 22.13 -26.08
N GLY A 34 -1.95 22.60 -25.05
CA GLY A 34 -0.62 23.20 -25.20
C GLY A 34 -0.60 24.70 -25.49
N ALA A 35 -1.76 25.38 -25.51
CA ALA A 35 -1.83 26.81 -25.81
C ALA A 35 -1.22 27.68 -24.70
N THR A 36 -1.42 27.31 -23.43
CA THR A 36 -0.78 27.98 -22.27
C THR A 36 -0.23 26.95 -21.29
N TRP A 37 0.87 27.29 -20.63
CA TRP A 37 1.57 26.41 -19.71
C TRP A 37 1.69 27.03 -18.33
N GLN A 38 1.40 26.23 -17.31
CA GLN A 38 1.58 26.58 -15.91
C GLN A 38 2.73 25.74 -15.34
N ARG A 39 3.66 26.39 -14.63
CA ARG A 39 4.72 25.68 -13.90
C ARG A 39 4.13 25.00 -12.66
N ILE A 40 4.51 23.75 -12.43
CA ILE A 40 4.15 22.92 -11.28
C ILE A 40 5.42 22.30 -10.67
N GLY A 41 5.32 21.56 -9.57
CA GLY A 41 6.48 20.95 -8.88
C GLY A 41 7.46 21.98 -8.33
N LEU A 42 6.93 23.07 -7.77
CA LEU A 42 7.74 24.17 -7.23
C LEU A 42 8.47 23.79 -5.93
N ASP A 43 8.11 22.67 -5.30
CA ASP A 43 8.72 22.09 -4.10
C ASP A 43 9.72 20.96 -4.42
N LEU A 44 9.92 20.62 -5.69
CA LEU A 44 10.96 19.68 -6.10
C LEU A 44 12.35 20.26 -5.80
N PRO A 45 13.32 19.42 -5.38
CA PRO A 45 14.70 19.86 -5.19
C PRO A 45 15.33 20.30 -6.51
N ASN A 46 16.46 21.00 -6.42
CA ASN A 46 17.23 21.50 -7.56
C ASN A 46 17.94 20.35 -8.30
N GLU A 47 17.14 19.53 -8.99
CA GLU A 47 17.53 18.36 -9.74
C GLU A 47 16.83 18.40 -11.11
N ALA A 48 17.57 18.16 -12.19
CA ALA A 48 16.98 18.15 -13.52
C ALA A 48 15.97 17.01 -13.66
N ILE A 49 14.85 17.29 -14.32
CA ILE A 49 13.77 16.31 -14.53
C ILE A 49 14.01 15.58 -15.84
N ASN A 50 14.03 14.26 -15.76
CA ASN A 50 14.20 13.37 -16.90
C ASN A 50 12.86 12.88 -17.46
N VAL A 51 11.88 12.61 -16.59
CA VAL A 51 10.61 12.01 -16.99
C VAL A 51 9.48 12.44 -16.05
N VAL A 52 8.29 12.65 -16.63
CA VAL A 52 7.02 12.82 -15.91
C VAL A 52 6.03 11.77 -16.43
N LYS A 53 5.33 11.11 -15.50
CA LYS A 53 4.32 10.10 -15.81
C LYS A 53 3.04 10.33 -15.01
N GLU A 54 1.91 10.41 -15.69
CA GLU A 54 0.60 10.42 -15.03
C GLU A 54 0.13 8.98 -14.79
N ASP A 55 -0.45 8.72 -13.62
CA ASP A 55 -1.02 7.42 -13.30
C ASP A 55 -2.32 7.17 -14.09
N PRO A 56 -2.49 5.98 -14.70
CA PRO A 56 -3.66 5.68 -15.52
C PRO A 56 -4.97 5.50 -14.74
N LYS A 57 -4.94 5.35 -13.41
CA LYS A 57 -6.12 5.14 -12.56
C LYS A 57 -6.44 6.34 -11.66
N ASN A 58 -5.45 7.17 -11.33
CA ASN A 58 -5.63 8.36 -10.51
C ASN A 58 -5.07 9.62 -11.21
N LYS A 59 -5.98 10.48 -11.69
CA LYS A 59 -5.64 11.73 -12.40
C LYS A 59 -4.80 12.73 -11.60
N ASP A 60 -4.82 12.63 -10.27
CA ASP A 60 -4.07 13.53 -9.39
C ASP A 60 -2.71 12.94 -9.01
N LEU A 61 -2.43 11.68 -9.38
CA LEU A 61 -1.18 10.98 -9.11
C LEU A 61 -0.21 11.14 -10.28
N LEU A 62 0.89 11.86 -10.01
CA LEU A 62 1.99 12.05 -10.94
C LEU A 62 3.27 11.45 -10.36
N TYR A 63 4.08 10.85 -11.22
CA TYR A 63 5.43 10.41 -10.91
C TYR A 63 6.44 11.24 -11.69
N VAL A 64 7.53 11.63 -11.03
CA VAL A 64 8.61 12.43 -11.61
C VAL A 64 9.94 11.76 -11.32
N GLY A 65 10.68 11.43 -12.38
CA GLY A 65 12.06 10.96 -12.28
C GLY A 65 13.04 12.11 -12.52
N THR A 66 13.96 12.30 -11.59
CA THR A 66 15.02 13.32 -11.64
C THR A 66 16.39 12.67 -11.81
N ASP A 67 17.46 13.46 -11.77
CA ASP A 67 18.83 12.96 -11.73
C ASP A 67 19.23 12.29 -10.41
N HIS A 68 18.49 12.48 -9.31
CA HIS A 68 18.82 11.87 -8.02
C HIS A 68 17.68 11.09 -7.36
N GLY A 69 16.49 11.01 -7.95
CA GLY A 69 15.42 10.22 -7.34
C GLY A 69 14.12 10.14 -8.11
N LEU A 70 13.17 9.48 -7.46
CA LEU A 70 11.79 9.31 -7.91
C LEU A 70 10.86 10.01 -6.91
N TYR A 71 9.97 10.83 -7.43
CA TYR A 71 8.99 11.56 -6.64
C TYR A 71 7.58 11.22 -7.08
N ALA A 72 6.63 11.24 -6.14
CA ALA A 72 5.21 11.11 -6.41
C ALA A 72 4.44 12.31 -5.86
N SER A 73 3.46 12.79 -6.62
CA SER A 73 2.48 13.79 -6.21
C SER A 73 1.12 13.16 -6.13
N LEU A 74 0.28 13.56 -5.16
CA LEU A 74 -1.12 13.12 -5.02
C LEU A 74 -2.13 14.25 -5.26
N ASP A 75 -1.66 15.41 -5.73
CA ASP A 75 -2.46 16.63 -5.88
C ASP A 75 -2.27 17.32 -7.25
N GLY A 76 -1.88 16.53 -8.27
CA GLY A 76 -1.68 16.99 -9.64
C GLY A 76 -0.41 17.80 -9.82
N GLY A 77 0.61 17.57 -8.99
CA GLY A 77 1.93 18.18 -9.07
C GLY A 77 2.08 19.49 -8.29
N LYS A 78 1.22 19.77 -7.32
CA LYS A 78 1.40 20.94 -6.44
C LYS A 78 2.42 20.65 -5.36
N THR A 79 2.44 19.42 -4.85
CA THR A 79 3.41 18.93 -3.89
C THR A 79 3.93 17.55 -4.26
N PHE A 80 5.18 17.25 -3.89
CA PHE A 80 5.88 16.01 -4.21
C PHE A 80 6.51 15.36 -2.97
N MET A 81 6.48 14.03 -2.96
CA MET A 81 7.08 13.19 -1.92
C MET A 81 8.12 12.27 -2.55
N LEU A 82 9.26 12.12 -1.90
CA LEU A 82 10.33 11.22 -2.33
C LEU A 82 9.94 9.75 -2.12
N MET A 83 10.21 8.91 -3.12
CA MET A 83 10.05 7.45 -3.07
C MET A 83 11.42 6.77 -2.90
N GLU A 84 11.85 6.54 -1.65
CA GLU A 84 13.25 6.16 -1.34
C GLU A 84 13.46 4.85 -0.57
N LYS A 85 12.40 4.09 -0.22
CA LYS A 85 12.53 2.95 0.72
C LYS A 85 13.62 1.95 0.33
N ASP A 86 13.65 1.54 -0.94
CA ASP A 86 14.60 0.56 -1.49
C ASP A 86 15.25 1.05 -2.80
N LEU A 87 15.04 2.32 -3.15
CA LEU A 87 15.56 2.94 -4.36
C LEU A 87 16.78 3.80 -4.01
N PRO A 88 17.99 3.50 -4.52
CA PRO A 88 19.16 4.34 -4.27
C PRO A 88 18.99 5.70 -4.94
N LYS A 89 19.76 6.70 -4.48
CA LYS A 89 19.86 8.00 -5.14
C LYS A 89 20.55 7.85 -6.50
N VAL A 90 19.76 7.82 -7.57
CA VAL A 90 20.21 7.57 -8.94
C VAL A 90 19.28 8.28 -9.92
N ALA A 91 19.81 8.62 -11.09
CA ALA A 91 19.00 9.19 -12.16
C ALA A 91 17.94 8.21 -12.64
N ILE A 92 16.72 8.71 -12.78
CA ILE A 92 15.55 7.97 -13.25
C ILE A 92 15.21 8.50 -14.64
N HIS A 93 15.48 7.69 -15.66
CA HIS A 93 15.33 8.13 -17.06
C HIS A 93 13.98 7.80 -17.67
N ASP A 94 13.29 6.77 -17.18
CA ASP A 94 12.00 6.39 -17.71
C ASP A 94 11.09 5.75 -16.66
N LEU A 95 9.78 5.87 -16.87
CA LEU A 95 8.73 5.40 -15.99
C LEU A 95 7.57 4.83 -16.80
N LEU A 96 7.10 3.64 -16.39
CA LEU A 96 5.90 3.02 -16.92
C LEU A 96 5.01 2.55 -15.78
N VAL A 97 3.75 2.97 -15.77
CA VAL A 97 2.75 2.40 -14.87
C VAL A 97 1.93 1.37 -15.64
N HIS A 98 1.96 0.12 -15.19
CA HIS A 98 1.17 -0.94 -15.79
C HIS A 98 -0.32 -0.73 -15.45
N PRO A 99 -1.21 -0.52 -16.44
CA PRO A 99 -2.59 -0.08 -16.19
C PRO A 99 -3.45 -1.15 -15.49
N ARG A 100 -3.10 -2.43 -15.63
CA ARG A 100 -3.81 -3.52 -14.97
C ARG A 100 -3.28 -3.77 -13.56
N ASP A 101 -1.97 -4.00 -13.47
CA ASP A 101 -1.35 -4.63 -12.30
C ASP A 101 -0.93 -3.63 -11.22
N ALA A 102 -1.08 -2.33 -11.47
CA ALA A 102 -0.67 -1.26 -10.53
C ALA A 102 0.82 -1.34 -10.17
N GLU A 103 1.65 -1.71 -11.14
CA GLU A 103 3.10 -1.78 -11.01
C GLU A 103 3.73 -0.57 -11.70
N LEU A 104 4.55 0.17 -10.96
CA LEU A 104 5.43 1.21 -11.50
C LEU A 104 6.79 0.58 -11.82
N VAL A 105 7.11 0.52 -13.10
CA VAL A 105 8.42 0.11 -13.62
C VAL A 105 9.30 1.36 -13.73
N VAL A 106 10.46 1.31 -13.08
CA VAL A 106 11.39 2.44 -12.92
C VAL A 106 12.69 2.13 -13.63
N GLY A 107 12.98 2.84 -14.71
CA GLY A 107 14.21 2.74 -15.48
C GLY A 107 15.28 3.66 -14.90
N THR A 108 16.32 3.08 -14.30
CA THR A 108 17.41 3.83 -13.66
C THR A 108 18.66 3.91 -14.53
N HIS A 109 19.52 4.90 -14.25
CA HIS A 109 20.85 4.98 -14.82
C HIS A 109 21.84 4.06 -14.07
N GLY A 110 22.21 2.92 -14.67
CA GLY A 110 23.27 2.05 -14.16
C GLY A 110 22.90 1.18 -12.95
N ARG A 111 21.62 1.10 -12.56
CA ARG A 111 21.13 0.26 -11.44
C ARG A 111 19.97 -0.67 -11.83
N SER A 112 19.87 -1.06 -13.11
CA SER A 112 18.82 -1.93 -13.64
C SER A 112 17.41 -1.31 -13.53
N ILE A 113 16.37 -2.16 -13.53
CA ILE A 113 14.96 -1.78 -13.44
C ILE A 113 14.45 -2.12 -12.04
N PHE A 114 13.70 -1.20 -11.44
CA PHE A 114 12.95 -1.44 -10.21
C PHE A 114 11.46 -1.55 -10.51
N ILE A 115 10.74 -2.33 -9.70
CA ILE A 115 9.28 -2.46 -9.80
C ILE A 115 8.70 -2.15 -8.42
N ALA A 116 7.71 -1.25 -8.38
CA ALA A 116 7.00 -0.90 -7.16
C ALA A 116 5.49 -1.12 -7.32
N ASP A 117 4.87 -1.78 -6.33
CA ASP A 117 3.41 -1.85 -6.20
C ASP A 117 2.90 -0.47 -5.77
N VAL A 118 2.11 0.17 -6.63
CA VAL A 118 1.53 1.50 -6.41
C VAL A 118 0.02 1.45 -6.16
N SER A 119 -0.55 0.25 -5.95
CA SER A 119 -2.00 0.06 -5.79
C SER A 119 -2.60 0.89 -4.64
N GLN A 120 -1.86 1.10 -3.55
CA GLN A 120 -2.31 1.96 -2.45
C GLN A 120 -2.24 3.45 -2.82
N LEU A 121 -1.21 3.90 -3.55
CA LEU A 121 -1.10 5.29 -4.02
C LEU A 121 -2.23 5.63 -4.99
N GLN A 122 -2.58 4.71 -5.90
CA GLN A 122 -3.68 4.89 -6.84
C GLN A 122 -5.04 5.09 -6.14
N GLN A 123 -5.20 4.56 -4.93
CA GLN A 123 -6.42 4.74 -4.14
C GLN A 123 -6.45 6.06 -3.36
N LEU A 124 -5.34 6.79 -3.23
CA LEU A 124 -5.28 8.05 -2.48
C LEU A 124 -5.76 9.24 -3.32
N THR A 125 -7.06 9.27 -3.61
CA THR A 125 -7.73 10.44 -4.19
C THR A 125 -7.90 11.56 -3.16
N SER A 126 -8.23 12.78 -3.59
CA SER A 126 -8.50 13.89 -2.66
C SER A 126 -9.60 13.57 -1.63
N GLU A 127 -10.61 12.77 -2.01
CA GLU A 127 -11.65 12.30 -1.10
C GLU A 127 -11.08 11.35 -0.04
N ASN A 128 -10.23 10.41 -0.44
CA ASN A 128 -9.63 9.44 0.47
C ASN A 128 -8.59 10.07 1.39
N LEU A 129 -7.83 11.04 0.90
CA LEU A 129 -6.90 11.84 1.72
C LEU A 129 -7.64 12.74 2.74
N ALA A 130 -8.90 13.09 2.48
CA ALA A 130 -9.70 13.85 3.44
C ALA A 130 -10.12 13.01 4.66
N LYS A 131 -10.17 11.67 4.53
CA LYS A 131 -10.54 10.74 5.59
C LYS A 131 -9.44 10.67 6.64
N ASN A 132 -9.82 10.70 7.92
CA ASN A 132 -8.86 10.62 9.02
C ASN A 132 -8.17 9.23 9.09
N LEU A 133 -8.90 8.19 8.70
CA LEU A 133 -8.44 6.81 8.65
C LEU A 133 -9.09 6.10 7.46
N MET A 134 -8.28 5.45 6.65
CA MET A 134 -8.73 4.59 5.55
C MET A 134 -7.96 3.27 5.60
N VAL A 135 -8.66 2.17 5.32
CA VAL A 135 -8.06 0.84 5.26
C VAL A 135 -8.08 0.39 3.82
N PHE A 136 -6.92 0.04 3.27
CA PHE A 136 -6.82 -0.46 1.91
C PHE A 136 -7.29 -1.92 1.84
N ASP A 137 -7.38 -2.47 0.63
CA ASP A 137 -7.66 -3.89 0.46
C ASP A 137 -6.53 -4.73 1.06
N ILE A 138 -6.93 -5.70 1.88
CA ILE A 138 -6.02 -6.61 2.55
C ILE A 138 -5.83 -7.82 1.63
N LYS A 139 -4.58 -8.13 1.29
CA LYS A 139 -4.27 -9.27 0.41
C LYS A 139 -4.83 -10.55 1.04
N LYS A 140 -5.52 -11.34 0.21
CA LYS A 140 -6.03 -12.66 0.61
C LYS A 140 -4.85 -13.55 0.98
N MET A 141 -4.86 -14.11 2.19
CA MET A 141 -3.83 -15.06 2.59
C MET A 141 -4.32 -16.48 2.32
N ARG A 142 -3.42 -17.37 1.92
CA ARG A 142 -3.74 -18.80 1.78
C ARG A 142 -3.57 -19.46 3.14
N TYR A 143 -4.61 -20.11 3.65
CA TYR A 143 -4.49 -20.95 4.84
C TYR A 143 -3.40 -22.02 4.68
N GLY A 144 -2.58 -22.21 5.71
CA GLY A 144 -1.46 -23.15 5.73
C GLY A 144 -1.19 -23.72 7.12
N ASN A 145 -0.27 -24.68 7.20
CA ASN A 145 0.17 -25.30 8.46
C ASN A 145 1.17 -24.40 9.18
N TRP A 146 0.71 -23.22 9.59
CA TRP A 146 1.54 -22.20 10.21
C TRP A 146 2.09 -22.63 11.58
N GLY A 147 3.31 -22.18 11.88
CA GLY A 147 3.99 -22.49 13.14
C GLY A 147 4.40 -23.96 13.29
N LYS A 148 4.42 -24.73 12.18
CA LYS A 148 4.97 -26.08 12.15
C LYS A 148 6.49 -26.01 12.21
N SER A 149 7.12 -26.83 13.06
CA SER A 149 8.57 -26.96 13.05
C SER A 149 8.98 -27.74 11.81
N GLY A 150 9.80 -27.10 10.98
CA GLY A 150 10.37 -27.73 9.80
C GLY A 150 11.57 -28.60 10.14
N ASP A 151 12.03 -29.41 9.17
CA ASP A 151 13.37 -30.01 9.26
C ASP A 151 14.43 -28.90 9.33
N THR A 152 15.65 -29.22 9.75
CA THR A 152 16.79 -28.30 10.05
C THR A 152 17.15 -27.23 9.01
N TRP A 153 16.49 -27.22 7.85
CA TRP A 153 16.71 -26.32 6.72
C TRP A 153 15.52 -25.40 6.38
N THR A 154 14.37 -25.55 7.02
CA THR A 154 13.18 -24.72 6.79
C THR A 154 12.93 -23.83 8.00
N ASN A 155 12.99 -22.50 7.80
CA ASN A 155 12.64 -21.50 8.80
C ASN A 155 11.16 -21.63 9.21
N ASP A 156 10.86 -21.22 10.45
CA ASP A 156 9.52 -21.16 11.02
C ASP A 156 8.49 -20.58 10.03
N ASP A 157 7.47 -21.38 9.68
CA ASP A 157 6.38 -21.04 8.74
C ASP A 157 5.36 -20.03 9.33
N ALA A 158 5.83 -19.09 10.17
CA ALA A 158 4.97 -18.06 10.73
C ALA A 158 4.52 -17.10 9.60
N PRO A 159 3.20 -16.96 9.35
CA PRO A 159 2.71 -16.12 8.28
C PRO A 159 2.91 -14.65 8.65
N THR A 160 3.61 -13.88 7.82
CA THR A 160 3.67 -12.42 7.98
C THR A 160 2.66 -11.76 7.04
N SER A 161 1.59 -11.20 7.60
CA SER A 161 0.67 -10.33 6.88
C SER A 161 0.84 -8.88 7.31
N HIS A 162 0.41 -7.96 6.47
CA HIS A 162 0.38 -6.54 6.79
C HIS A 162 -1.03 -5.99 6.57
N PHE A 163 -1.47 -5.10 7.46
CA PHE A 163 -2.64 -4.26 7.23
C PHE A 163 -2.21 -2.93 6.65
N PRO A 164 -2.38 -2.73 5.34
CA PRO A 164 -2.16 -1.44 4.73
C PRO A 164 -3.27 -0.48 5.16
N ILE A 165 -2.89 0.62 5.81
CA ILE A 165 -3.80 1.71 6.17
C ILE A 165 -3.23 3.08 5.79
N TYR A 166 -4.12 4.04 5.57
CA TYR A 166 -3.78 5.46 5.51
C TYR A 166 -4.28 6.16 6.77
N ALA A 167 -3.42 6.96 7.39
CA ALA A 167 -3.76 7.82 8.50
C ALA A 167 -3.41 9.28 8.16
N LYS A 168 -4.37 10.19 8.31
CA LYS A 168 -4.15 11.62 8.03
C LYS A 168 -3.18 12.28 9.01
N SER A 169 -3.15 11.76 10.24
CA SER A 169 -2.27 12.20 11.31
C SER A 169 -1.72 10.99 12.06
N GLY A 170 -0.53 11.15 12.66
CA GLY A 170 0.03 10.13 13.53
C GLY A 170 -0.82 9.86 14.77
N GLY A 171 -0.53 8.75 15.46
CA GLY A 171 -1.20 8.39 16.71
C GLY A 171 -1.35 6.89 16.88
N THR A 172 -2.25 6.47 17.77
CA THR A 172 -2.50 5.06 18.07
C THR A 172 -3.78 4.58 17.40
N VAL A 173 -3.69 3.47 16.67
CA VAL A 173 -4.84 2.77 16.07
C VAL A 173 -5.11 1.51 16.89
N LYS A 174 -6.37 1.32 17.31
CA LYS A 174 -6.85 0.06 17.87
C LYS A 174 -7.33 -0.84 16.75
N ILE A 175 -7.01 -2.13 16.83
CA ILE A 175 -7.29 -3.10 15.78
C ILE A 175 -7.92 -4.31 16.44
N LYS A 176 -9.11 -4.69 15.98
CA LYS A 176 -9.84 -5.84 16.46
C LYS A 176 -10.07 -6.82 15.32
N VAL A 177 -9.56 -8.03 15.48
CA VAL A 177 -9.83 -9.13 14.55
C VAL A 177 -11.03 -9.90 15.06
N LYS A 178 -12.04 -10.06 14.21
CA LYS A 178 -13.33 -10.64 14.58
C LYS A 178 -13.72 -11.80 13.67
N ALA A 179 -14.33 -12.82 14.26
CA ALA A 179 -15.15 -13.79 13.54
C ALA A 179 -16.62 -13.51 13.91
N LYS A 180 -17.40 -13.01 12.93
CA LYS A 180 -18.75 -12.47 13.17
C LYS A 180 -18.72 -11.35 14.24
N ASP A 181 -19.29 -11.59 15.42
CA ASP A 181 -19.35 -10.62 16.53
C ASP A 181 -18.28 -10.85 17.60
N MET A 182 -17.63 -12.02 17.58
CA MET A 182 -16.59 -12.42 18.53
C MET A 182 -15.26 -11.75 18.19
N ILE A 183 -14.60 -11.18 19.20
CA ILE A 183 -13.27 -10.58 19.07
C ILE A 183 -12.23 -11.68 19.34
N LEU A 184 -11.51 -12.07 18.30
CA LEU A 184 -10.46 -13.09 18.35
C LEU A 184 -9.12 -12.52 18.79
N ARG A 185 -8.86 -11.24 18.48
CA ARG A 185 -7.64 -10.54 18.87
C ARG A 185 -7.93 -9.06 19.03
N ASP A 186 -7.37 -8.46 20.07
CA ASP A 186 -7.32 -7.01 20.28
C ASP A 186 -5.86 -6.56 20.33
N MET A 187 -5.50 -5.56 19.53
CA MET A 187 -4.14 -5.04 19.45
C MET A 187 -4.14 -3.54 19.16
N THR A 188 -3.01 -2.89 19.43
CA THR A 188 -2.80 -1.48 19.10
C THR A 188 -1.52 -1.32 18.29
N ALA A 189 -1.48 -0.28 17.46
CA ALA A 189 -0.31 0.08 16.68
C ALA A 189 -0.14 1.59 16.62
N THR A 190 1.10 2.05 16.76
CA THR A 190 1.47 3.45 16.54
C THR A 190 1.69 3.66 15.05
N VAL A 191 1.07 4.70 14.49
CA VAL A 191 1.17 5.04 13.07
C VAL A 191 1.64 6.47 12.87
N LYS A 192 2.29 6.71 11.73
CA LYS A 192 2.66 8.04 11.25
C LYS A 192 1.60 8.57 10.28
N SER A 193 1.66 9.86 9.94
CA SER A 193 0.87 10.39 8.83
C SER A 193 1.27 9.71 7.52
N GLY A 194 0.30 9.37 6.68
CA GLY A 194 0.49 8.67 5.41
C GLY A 194 0.14 7.18 5.46
N ILE A 195 0.74 6.42 4.54
CA ILE A 195 0.54 4.97 4.42
C ILE A 195 1.37 4.26 5.49
N ASN A 196 0.74 3.32 6.20
CA ASN A 196 1.38 2.47 7.20
C ASN A 196 1.04 1.00 6.91
N PHE A 197 1.99 0.11 7.18
CA PHE A 197 1.84 -1.34 7.02
C PHE A 197 1.98 -1.98 8.40
N ILE A 198 0.84 -2.31 9.02
CA ILE A 198 0.84 -2.84 10.39
C ILE A 198 1.02 -4.36 10.32
N PRO A 199 2.08 -4.93 10.91
CA PRO A 199 2.32 -6.37 10.86
C PRO A 199 1.26 -7.13 11.66
N TYR A 200 0.85 -8.28 11.15
CA TYR A 200 -0.05 -9.20 11.83
C TYR A 200 0.22 -10.64 11.43
N ASP A 201 0.48 -11.48 12.45
CA ASP A 201 0.90 -12.87 12.27
C ASP A 201 -0.28 -13.87 12.25
N LEU A 202 -1.49 -13.39 11.96
CA LEU A 202 -2.71 -14.23 11.91
C LEU A 202 -3.01 -14.98 13.21
N LEU A 203 -2.56 -14.43 14.35
CA LEU A 203 -2.76 -14.99 15.68
C LEU A 203 -4.09 -14.57 16.30
N TYR A 204 -4.69 -15.46 17.08
CA TYR A 204 -5.81 -15.14 17.96
C TYR A 204 -5.49 -15.44 19.43
N ASP A 205 -6.25 -14.86 20.36
CA ASP A 205 -6.05 -15.01 21.79
C ASP A 205 -6.47 -16.41 22.26
N GLU A 206 -5.56 -17.14 22.92
CA GLU A 206 -5.79 -18.52 23.44
C GLU A 206 -7.07 -18.65 24.26
N LYS A 207 -7.45 -17.60 25.00
CA LYS A 207 -8.68 -17.56 25.82
C LYS A 207 -9.96 -17.72 24.98
N MET A 208 -9.90 -17.40 23.69
CA MET A 208 -11.04 -17.48 22.76
C MET A 208 -11.19 -18.87 22.12
N THR A 209 -10.24 -19.79 22.32
CA THR A 209 -10.23 -21.12 21.70
C THR A 209 -11.55 -21.89 21.88
N PRO A 210 -12.17 -21.98 23.09
CA PRO A 210 -13.42 -22.75 23.24
C PRO A 210 -14.59 -22.16 22.43
N GLN A 211 -14.70 -20.83 22.39
CA GLN A 211 -15.77 -20.13 21.68
C GLN A 211 -15.54 -20.19 20.17
N TYR A 212 -14.29 -20.03 19.72
CA TYR A 212 -13.94 -20.12 18.32
C TYR A 212 -14.10 -21.53 17.75
N GLN A 213 -13.70 -22.55 18.51
CA GLN A 213 -13.91 -23.94 18.11
C GLN A 213 -15.40 -24.28 17.96
N THR A 214 -16.24 -23.84 18.90
CA THR A 214 -17.69 -24.01 18.80
C THR A 214 -18.23 -23.32 17.54
N PHE A 215 -17.86 -22.05 17.35
CA PHE A 215 -18.25 -21.27 16.18
C PHE A 215 -17.85 -21.94 14.86
N LEU A 216 -16.63 -22.46 14.75
CA LEU A 216 -16.15 -23.14 13.53
C LEU A 216 -16.95 -24.43 13.26
N ASN A 217 -17.22 -25.23 14.30
CA ASN A 217 -17.97 -26.47 14.17
C ASN A 217 -19.44 -26.24 13.80
N ASP A 218 -20.07 -25.19 14.34
CA ASP A 218 -21.45 -24.82 14.01
C ASP A 218 -21.61 -24.32 12.57
N ASN A 219 -20.52 -23.85 11.95
CA ASN A 219 -20.49 -23.31 10.59
C ASN A 219 -19.81 -24.26 9.58
N LEU A 220 -19.66 -25.55 9.91
CA LEU A 220 -19.20 -26.55 8.96
C LEU A 220 -20.19 -26.68 7.79
N LYS A 221 -19.64 -26.71 6.56
CA LYS A 221 -20.45 -26.78 5.33
C LYS A 221 -21.18 -28.12 5.16
N GLU A 222 -20.62 -29.19 5.71
CA GLU A 222 -21.19 -30.54 5.66
C GLU A 222 -21.49 -31.03 7.07
N LYS A 223 -22.68 -31.60 7.27
CA LYS A 223 -23.14 -32.11 8.57
C LYS A 223 -22.30 -33.27 9.09
N ASP A 224 -21.61 -33.99 8.20
CA ASP A 224 -20.76 -35.13 8.50
C ASP A 224 -19.26 -34.78 8.47
N ALA A 225 -18.91 -33.50 8.30
CA ALA A 225 -17.52 -33.08 8.35
C ALA A 225 -16.91 -33.35 9.72
N LYS A 226 -15.66 -33.83 9.73
CA LYS A 226 -14.89 -34.05 10.96
C LYS A 226 -14.85 -32.75 11.76
N LYS A 227 -15.26 -32.81 13.03
CA LYS A 227 -15.20 -31.66 13.95
C LYS A 227 -13.78 -31.10 14.00
N ILE A 228 -13.69 -29.78 13.88
CA ILE A 228 -12.47 -29.01 14.02
C ILE A 228 -12.11 -28.97 15.50
N GLU A 229 -10.88 -29.38 15.80
CA GLU A 229 -10.25 -29.28 17.12
C GLU A 229 -9.08 -28.29 17.00
N LEU A 230 -9.16 -27.18 17.72
CA LEU A 230 -8.13 -26.14 17.69
C LEU A 230 -7.00 -26.53 18.63
N LYS A 231 -5.78 -26.64 18.08
CA LYS A 231 -4.57 -26.96 18.83
C LYS A 231 -3.51 -25.90 18.62
N LYS A 232 -2.61 -25.79 19.59
CA LYS A 232 -1.37 -25.03 19.41
C LYS A 232 -0.57 -25.64 18.26
N ALA A 233 0.04 -24.80 17.45
CA ALA A 233 1.07 -25.24 16.53
C ALA A 233 2.35 -25.60 17.30
N ASP A 234 3.38 -26.10 16.60
CA ASP A 234 4.63 -26.56 17.23
C ASP A 234 5.38 -25.40 17.92
N ASP A 235 5.17 -24.17 17.45
CA ASP A 235 5.66 -22.93 18.07
C ASP A 235 4.88 -22.48 19.33
N GLY A 236 3.87 -23.25 19.75
CA GLY A 236 3.05 -22.99 20.93
C GLY A 236 1.97 -21.92 20.74
N LYS A 237 1.72 -21.44 19.51
CA LYS A 237 0.75 -20.37 19.23
C LYS A 237 -0.53 -20.88 18.59
N PHE A 238 -1.55 -20.01 18.59
CA PHE A 238 -2.86 -20.26 18.00
C PHE A 238 -3.10 -19.36 16.79
N TYR A 239 -3.38 -19.99 15.65
CA TYR A 239 -3.57 -19.32 14.38
C TYR A 239 -5.03 -19.33 13.91
N LEU A 240 -5.44 -18.25 13.25
CA LEU A 240 -6.75 -18.14 12.62
C LEU A 240 -6.97 -19.28 11.62
N GLN A 241 -8.15 -19.88 11.68
CA GLN A 241 -8.55 -20.90 10.71
C GLN A 241 -9.03 -20.27 9.41
N SER A 242 -9.11 -21.06 8.34
CA SER A 242 -9.72 -20.60 7.07
C SER A 242 -11.15 -20.12 7.30
N GLY A 243 -11.53 -19.00 6.70
CA GLY A 243 -12.87 -18.45 6.88
C GLY A 243 -12.98 -16.95 6.71
N LYS A 244 -14.21 -16.44 6.87
CA LYS A 244 -14.54 -15.02 6.80
C LYS A 244 -14.26 -14.35 8.14
N HIS A 245 -13.23 -13.53 8.17
CA HIS A 245 -12.88 -12.69 9.30
C HIS A 245 -13.14 -11.23 8.93
N ALA A 246 -13.35 -10.39 9.94
CA ALA A 246 -13.44 -8.96 9.76
C ALA A 246 -12.47 -8.27 10.69
N ILE A 247 -11.83 -7.21 10.20
CA ILE A 247 -10.94 -6.39 10.99
C ILE A 247 -11.54 -5.01 11.11
N GLU A 248 -11.65 -4.55 12.35
CA GLU A 248 -12.09 -3.22 12.72
C GLU A 248 -10.87 -2.42 13.19
N PHE A 249 -10.67 -1.27 12.57
CA PHE A 249 -9.65 -0.29 12.92
C PHE A 249 -10.33 0.92 13.52
N GLU A 250 -9.85 1.39 14.66
CA GLU A 250 -10.38 2.56 15.35
C GLU A 250 -9.26 3.55 15.67
N LYS A 251 -9.42 4.79 15.25
CA LYS A 251 -8.53 5.91 15.60
C LYS A 251 -9.38 7.14 15.88
N ASP A 252 -9.15 7.80 17.02
CA ASP A 252 -9.85 9.03 17.41
C ASP A 252 -11.39 8.92 17.33
N GLY A 253 -11.94 7.75 17.71
CA GLY A 253 -13.38 7.45 17.66
C GLY A 253 -13.92 7.10 16.27
N ILE A 254 -13.11 7.20 15.22
CA ILE A 254 -13.48 6.85 13.85
C ILE A 254 -13.16 5.39 13.59
N LYS A 255 -14.15 4.65 13.11
CA LYS A 255 -14.05 3.22 12.79
C LYS A 255 -13.99 2.98 11.29
N SER A 256 -13.14 2.05 10.89
CA SER A 256 -13.07 1.51 9.53
C SER A 256 -13.02 -0.01 9.59
N ARG A 257 -13.72 -0.70 8.68
CA ARG A 257 -13.84 -2.15 8.69
C ARG A 257 -13.52 -2.76 7.33
N LYS A 258 -12.74 -3.84 7.33
CA LYS A 258 -12.48 -4.67 6.13
C LYS A 258 -12.63 -6.15 6.43
N GLY A 259 -13.14 -6.90 5.45
CA GLY A 259 -13.17 -8.35 5.50
C GLY A 259 -11.82 -8.94 5.10
N ILE A 260 -11.41 -10.00 5.77
CA ILE A 260 -10.30 -10.86 5.36
C ILE A 260 -10.86 -12.26 5.14
N ASN A 261 -10.50 -12.85 4.02
CA ASN A 261 -10.73 -14.27 3.77
C ASN A 261 -9.37 -14.95 3.75
N ASN A 262 -9.25 -16.04 4.51
CA ASN A 262 -8.10 -16.94 4.46
C ASN A 262 -8.54 -18.33 4.00
#